data_AF-A0A2N2JES6-F1
#
_entry.id   AF-A0A2N2JES6-F1
#
_cell.length_a   1.000
_cell.length_b   1.000
_cell.length_c   1.000
_cell.angle_alpha   90.00
_cell.angle_beta   90.00
_cell.angle_gamma   90.00
#
_symmetry.space_group_name_H-M   'P 1'
#
loop_
_entity.id
_entity.type
_entity.pdbx_description
1 polymer ?
#
loop_
_entity_poly.entity_id
_entity_poly.type
_entity_poly.pdbx_seq_one_letter_code
_entity_poly.pdbx_strand_id
1 'polypeptide(L)'
;MTTARPRIDLDGVPLADPTRDGDALAIFRRRTTQGLVLLIPESADFTVPWEEIERAEIDLAAGRLSLRFTATFAAAHNWLRGARELVGEWTDRVVIG
;
A
#
# COMPACT_ATOMS: atom_id res chain seq x y z
N MET A 1 -24.25 -20.79 13.16
CA MET A 1 -24.04 -19.67 12.20
C MET A 1 -22.65 -19.12 12.45
N THR A 2 -21.72 -19.33 11.52
CA THR A 2 -20.38 -18.75 11.63
C THR A 2 -20.52 -17.25 11.42
N THR A 3 -20.32 -16.45 12.47
CA THR A 3 -20.24 -15.00 12.37
C THR A 3 -19.05 -14.67 11.48
N ALA A 4 -19.31 -14.31 10.23
CA ALA A 4 -18.27 -13.79 9.34
C ALA A 4 -17.64 -12.60 10.04
N ARG A 5 -16.34 -12.69 10.36
CA ARG A 5 -15.63 -11.56 10.94
C ARG A 5 -15.54 -10.47 9.87
N PRO A 6 -15.98 -9.24 10.15
CA PRO A 6 -15.83 -8.15 9.19
C PRO A 6 -14.35 -8.03 8.82
N ARG A 7 -14.07 -8.00 7.52
CA ARG A 7 -12.74 -7.86 6.95
C ARG A 7 -12.73 -6.60 6.11
N ILE A 8 -11.72 -5.77 6.34
CA ILE A 8 -11.42 -4.64 5.46
C ILE A 8 -10.65 -5.20 4.27
N ASP A 9 -11.19 -5.00 3.08
CA ASP A 9 -10.47 -5.27 1.85
C ASP A 9 -9.75 -4.00 1.41
N LEU A 10 -8.45 -4.11 1.20
CA LEU A 10 -7.59 -3.03 0.72
C LEU A 10 -7.03 -3.35 -0.67
N ASP A 11 -7.44 -4.47 -1.27
CA ASP A 11 -7.01 -4.82 -2.61
C ASP A 11 -7.48 -3.75 -3.61
N GLY A 12 -6.54 -3.24 -4.41
CA GLY A 12 -6.80 -2.23 -5.43
C GLY A 12 -6.51 -0.81 -5.00
N VAL A 13 -6.09 -0.55 -3.74
CA VAL A 13 -5.76 0.81 -3.29
C VAL A 13 -4.52 1.32 -4.03
N PRO A 14 -4.63 2.37 -4.86
CA PRO A 14 -3.48 2.96 -5.55
C PRO A 14 -2.61 3.73 -4.55
N LEU A 15 -1.29 3.57 -4.67
CA LEU A 15 -0.29 4.13 -3.77
C LEU A 15 0.66 5.04 -4.56
N ALA A 16 0.78 6.30 -4.15
CA ALA A 16 1.62 7.31 -4.78
C ALA A 16 2.60 7.95 -3.77
N ASP A 17 3.65 8.58 -4.28
CA ASP A 17 4.57 9.39 -3.47
C ASP A 17 3.83 10.65 -2.99
N PRO A 18 3.63 10.84 -1.67
CA PRO A 18 2.88 11.99 -1.16
C PRO A 18 3.60 13.34 -1.36
N THR A 19 4.87 13.34 -1.76
CA THR A 19 5.67 14.55 -1.97
C THR A 19 5.67 15.05 -3.41
N ARG A 20 5.05 14.31 -4.33
CA ARG A 20 5.04 14.59 -5.76
C ARG A 20 3.65 14.39 -6.34
N ASP A 21 3.22 15.33 -7.16
CA ASP A 21 2.08 15.11 -8.02
C ASP A 21 2.47 14.10 -9.11
N GLY A 22 1.71 13.02 -9.22
CA GLY A 22 2.00 11.97 -10.18
C GLY A 22 1.10 10.75 -10.04
N ASP A 23 1.27 9.84 -11.00
CA ASP A 23 0.54 8.58 -11.03
C ASP A 23 0.94 7.66 -9.86
N ALA A 24 0.05 6.72 -9.55
CA ALA A 24 0.34 5.65 -8.61
C ALA A 24 1.62 4.89 -9.02
N LEU A 25 2.49 4.64 -8.05
CA LEU A 25 3.72 3.86 -8.23
C LEU A 25 3.50 2.38 -7.93
N ALA A 26 2.47 2.08 -7.13
CA ALA A 26 2.07 0.72 -6.78
C ALA A 26 0.57 0.66 -6.50
N ILE A 27 0.00 -0.54 -6.52
CA ILE A 27 -1.35 -0.84 -6.05
C ILE A 27 -1.22 -1.87 -4.93
N PHE A 28 -1.82 -1.60 -3.78
CA PHE A 28 -1.85 -2.59 -2.70
C PHE A 28 -2.71 -3.78 -3.11
N ARG A 29 -2.22 -5.00 -2.89
CA ARG A 29 -2.99 -6.22 -3.14
C ARG A 29 -3.38 -6.91 -1.84
N ARG A 30 -2.38 -7.32 -1.07
CA ARG A 30 -2.59 -8.09 0.17
C ARG A 30 -1.34 -8.13 1.02
N ARG A 31 -1.52 -8.40 2.31
CA ARG A 31 -0.44 -8.84 3.21
C ARG A 31 -0.30 -10.36 3.18
N THR A 32 0.92 -10.84 3.35
CA THR A 32 1.25 -12.26 3.54
C THR A 32 2.10 -12.42 4.80
N THR A 33 2.53 -13.65 5.09
CA THR A 33 3.51 -13.90 6.16
C THR A 33 4.92 -13.42 5.80
N GLN A 34 5.22 -13.26 4.50
CA GLN A 34 6.54 -12.85 4.01
C GLN A 34 6.66 -11.34 3.80
N GLY A 35 5.55 -10.65 3.55
CA GLY A 35 5.59 -9.23 3.26
C GLY A 35 4.27 -8.65 2.76
N LEU A 36 4.37 -7.52 2.07
CA LEU A 36 3.27 -6.90 1.34
C LEU A 36 3.38 -7.21 -0.14
N VAL A 37 2.27 -7.64 -0.73
CA VAL A 37 2.17 -7.80 -2.19
C VAL A 37 1.63 -6.51 -2.76
N LEU A 38 2.44 -5.92 -3.63
CA LEU A 38 2.13 -4.71 -4.39
C LEU A 38 2.11 -5.06 -5.87
N LEU A 39 1.12 -4.57 -6.61
CA LEU A 39 1.15 -4.59 -8.07
C LEU A 39 1.83 -3.32 -8.55
N ILE A 40 2.92 -3.46 -9.28
CA ILE A 40 3.58 -2.32 -9.95
C ILE A 40 2.84 -2.10 -11.28
N PRO A 41 2.33 -0.88 -11.58
CA PRO A 41 1.62 -0.61 -12.82
C PRO A 41 2.44 -1.04 -14.04
N GLU A 42 1.75 -1.61 -15.03
CA GLU A 42 2.35 -2.14 -16.27
C GLU A 42 3.39 -3.26 -16.05
N SER A 43 3.44 -3.83 -14.84
CA SER A 43 4.39 -4.87 -14.45
C SER A 43 3.66 -6.01 -13.73
N ALA A 44 4.29 -6.62 -12.72
CA ALA A 44 3.79 -7.79 -12.01
C ALA A 44 3.61 -7.54 -10.50
N ASP A 45 2.96 -8.51 -9.83
CA ASP A 45 2.91 -8.60 -8.38
C ASP A 45 4.35 -8.74 -7.83
N PHE A 46 4.74 -7.80 -6.96
CA PHE A 46 6.00 -7.77 -6.27
C PHE A 46 5.76 -7.92 -4.77
N THR A 47 6.53 -8.80 -4.10
CA THR A 47 6.46 -8.94 -2.65
C THR A 47 7.57 -8.09 -2.02
N VAL A 48 7.19 -7.04 -1.30
CA VAL A 48 8.09 -6.28 -0.44
C VAL A 48 8.24 -7.02 0.88
N PRO A 49 9.44 -7.54 1.22
CA PRO A 49 9.65 -8.26 2.46
C PRO A 49 9.39 -7.39 3.69
N TRP A 50 8.97 -8.00 4.81
CA TRP A 50 8.69 -7.25 6.03
C TRP A 50 9.90 -6.48 6.57
N GLU A 51 11.10 -7.03 6.40
CA GLU A 51 12.36 -6.39 6.80
C GLU A 51 12.67 -5.09 6.03
N GLU A 52 12.03 -4.88 4.87
CA GLU A 52 12.20 -3.67 4.06
C GLU A 52 11.12 -2.61 4.31
N ILE A 53 10.19 -2.88 5.25
CA ILE A 53 9.11 -1.98 5.63
C ILE A 53 9.44 -1.36 6.99
N GLU A 54 9.71 -0.05 7.01
CA GLU A 54 9.90 0.71 8.25
C GLU A 54 8.57 0.97 8.97
N ARG A 55 7.49 1.18 8.20
CA ARG A 55 6.15 1.49 8.73
C ARG A 55 5.07 1.07 7.74
N ALA A 56 4.00 0.49 8.24
CA ALA A 56 2.77 0.24 7.50
C ALA A 56 1.58 0.60 8.37
N GLU A 57 0.78 1.58 7.95
CA GLU A 57 -0.33 2.11 8.74
C GLU A 57 -1.62 2.21 7.94
N ILE A 58 -2.71 2.01 8.67
CA ILE A 58 -4.07 2.09 8.16
C ILE A 58 -4.82 3.06 9.08
N ASP A 59 -5.28 4.19 8.53
CA ASP A 59 -6.21 5.10 9.17
C ASP A 59 -7.62 4.80 8.67
N LEU A 60 -8.41 4.16 9.53
CA LEU A 60 -9.78 3.75 9.20
C LEU A 60 -10.76 4.92 9.06
N ALA A 61 -10.51 6.02 9.77
CA ALA A 61 -11.38 7.18 9.74
C ALA A 61 -11.12 7.99 8.46
N ALA A 62 -9.85 8.18 8.11
CA ALA A 62 -9.44 8.87 6.90
C ALA A 62 -9.56 7.99 5.64
N GLY A 63 -9.69 6.67 5.77
CA GLY A 63 -9.65 5.79 4.61
C GLY A 63 -8.27 5.76 3.97
N ARG A 64 -7.20 5.83 4.77
CA ARG A 64 -5.82 6.05 4.27
C ARG A 64 -4.89 4.90 4.63
N LEU A 65 -4.13 4.42 3.65
CA LEU A 65 -3.04 3.46 3.79
C LEU A 65 -1.71 4.20 3.55
N SER A 66 -0.74 4.03 4.44
CA SER A 66 0.62 4.57 4.27
C SER A 66 1.67 3.49 4.50
N LEU A 67 2.64 3.42 3.60
CA LEU A 67 3.77 2.50 3.64
C LEU A 67 5.06 3.30 3.58
N ARG A 68 6.01 2.99 4.47
CA ARG A 68 7.36 3.57 4.45
C ARG A 68 8.38 2.46 4.35
N PHE A 69 9.33 2.62 3.44
CA PHE A 69 10.38 1.65 3.16
C PHE A 69 11.73 2.05 3.77
N THR A 70 12.59 1.05 3.97
CA THR A 70 13.99 1.30 4.33
C THR A 70 14.66 2.15 3.25
N ALA A 71 15.66 2.94 3.66
CA ALA A 71 16.41 3.77 2.71
C ALA A 71 17.12 2.91 1.65
N THR A 72 17.67 1.77 2.07
CA THR A 72 18.38 0.83 1.19
C THR A 72 17.45 0.25 0.12
N PHE A 73 16.26 -0.20 0.51
CA PHE A 73 15.27 -0.72 -0.42
C PHE A 73 14.83 0.34 -1.43
N ALA A 74 14.47 1.53 -0.95
CA ALA A 74 14.04 2.63 -1.81
C ALA A 74 15.11 3.04 -2.83
N ALA A 75 16.39 2.99 -2.45
CA ALA A 75 17.50 3.29 -3.34
C ALA A 75 17.78 2.17 -4.36
N ALA A 76 17.52 0.91 -4.02
CA ALA A 76 17.78 -0.24 -4.88
C ALA A 76 16.68 -0.45 -5.95
N HIS A 77 15.48 0.08 -5.73
CA HIS A 77 14.31 -0.19 -6.56
C HIS A 77 13.86 1.03 -7.38
N ASN A 78 14.25 1.07 -8.65
CA ASN A 78 13.95 2.18 -9.57
C ASN A 78 12.44 2.47 -9.74
N TRP A 79 11.57 1.48 -9.57
CA TRP A 79 10.12 1.67 -9.70
C TRP A 79 9.54 2.61 -8.63
N LEU A 80 10.20 2.76 -7.49
CA LEU A 80 9.84 3.75 -6.47
C LEU A 80 10.18 5.18 -6.87
N ARG A 81 10.99 5.39 -7.93
CA ARG A 81 11.40 6.72 -8.41
C ARG A 81 12.00 7.60 -7.30
N GLY A 82 12.64 6.98 -6.32
CA GLY A 82 13.23 7.62 -5.14
C GLY A 82 12.26 7.86 -3.97
N ALA A 83 10.98 7.50 -4.10
CA ALA A 83 10.01 7.58 -3.02
C ALA A 83 10.39 6.63 -1.87
N ARG A 84 10.35 7.15 -0.64
CA ARG A 84 10.51 6.36 0.59
C ARG A 84 9.18 6.04 1.27
N GLU A 85 8.14 6.76 0.89
CA GLU A 85 6.80 6.62 1.42
C GLU A 85 5.83 6.55 0.25
N LEU A 86 4.86 5.65 0.34
CA LEU A 86 3.71 5.62 -0.55
C LEU A 86 2.43 5.69 0.25
N VAL A 87 1.49 6.46 -0.26
CA VAL A 87 0.20 6.72 0.38
C VAL A 87 -0.91 6.46 -0.63
N GLY A 88 -1.98 5.82 -0.16
CA GLY A 88 -3.21 5.65 -0.91
C GLY A 88 -4.43 5.92 -0.06
N GLU A 89 -5.52 6.26 -0.73
CA GLU A 89 -6.83 6.40 -0.12
C GLU A 89 -7.75 5.33 -0.70
N TRP A 90 -8.52 4.66 0.16
CA TRP A 90 -9.59 3.78 -0.27
C TRP A 90 -10.92 4.51 -0.16
N THR A 91 -11.61 4.60 -1.29
CA THR A 91 -12.81 5.44 -1.46
C THR A 91 -14.11 4.66 -1.27
N ASP A 92 -14.06 3.37 -0.90
CA ASP A 92 -15.22 2.55 -0.52
C ASP A 92 -15.83 2.99 0.83
N ARG A 93 -16.07 4.30 0.98
CA ARG A 93 -16.87 4.88 2.04
C ARG A 93 -18.33 4.67 1.66
N VAL A 94 -18.95 3.63 2.20
CA VAL A 94 -20.40 3.70 2.43
C VAL A 94 -20.62 4.86 3.40
N VAL A 95 -21.09 5.99 2.88
CA VAL A 95 -21.59 7.08 3.72
C VAL A 95 -22.89 6.56 4.34
N ILE A 96 -22.82 6.09 5.58
CA ILE A 96 -24.02 5.82 6.38
C ILE A 96 -24.53 7.19 6.84
N GLY A 97 -25.46 7.75 6.07
CA GLY A 97 -26.27 8.90 6.45
C GLY A 97 -27.46 8.52 7.32
#